data_AF-B7X0G8-F1
#
_entry.id   AF-B7X0G8-F1
#
_cell.length_a   1.000
_cell.length_b   1.000
_cell.length_c   1.000
_cell.angle_alpha   90.00
_cell.angle_beta   90.00
_cell.angle_gamma   90.00
#
_symmetry.space_group_name_H-M   'P 1'
#
loop_
_entity.id
_entity.type
_entity.pdbx_description
1 polymer ?
#
loop_
_entity_poly.entity_id
_entity_poly.type
_entity_poly.pdbx_seq_one_letter_code
_entity_poly.pdbx_strand_id
1 'polypeptide(L)'
;MIPGPLFTLPMLLLLLAPLVAAGLSLWLLLHGLFWWQHHRRTPASGRPPFWRWPVVMVAILALAGDLWGLVLARKLVQIEEAVTLRAHYRESRQRFVLPEDFRYGEQLFPKGTLINRYDAFDNGERQRPLGLRGLSAARFAQPVPIAGAWVSAIGNQTVELARDQRLGPVFHFDPNAEQGYGDWVIDPKRPYLECREGDIASLHVPLIDYDIQAEFLVGAPDGPEARYRPSQWGS
;
A
#
# COMPACT_ATOMS: atom_id res chain seq x y z
N MET A 1 13.31 26.87 -1.73
CA MET A 1 11.99 26.79 -2.38
C MET A 1 10.95 26.74 -1.28
N ILE A 2 10.17 27.80 -1.11
CA ILE A 2 9.07 27.81 -0.14
C ILE A 2 7.94 27.01 -0.78
N PRO A 3 7.46 25.91 -0.20
CA PRO A 3 6.32 25.19 -0.76
C PRO A 3 5.15 26.17 -0.82
N GLY A 4 4.61 26.37 -2.03
CA GLY A 4 3.42 27.19 -2.22
C GLY A 4 2.25 26.64 -1.39
N PRO A 5 1.22 27.45 -1.11
CA PRO A 5 0.09 27.00 -0.30
C PRO A 5 -0.56 25.77 -0.95
N LEU A 6 -0.78 24.71 -0.15
CA LEU A 6 -1.40 23.45 -0.56
C LEU A 6 -2.80 23.64 -1.15
N PHE A 7 -3.45 24.78 -0.86
CA PHE A 7 -4.75 25.16 -1.40
C PHE A 7 -4.70 26.59 -1.93
N THR A 8 -5.24 26.78 -3.14
CA THR A 8 -5.46 28.12 -3.68
C THR A 8 -6.64 28.79 -2.95
N LEU A 9 -6.63 30.12 -2.84
CA LEU A 9 -7.73 30.90 -2.24
C LEU A 9 -9.13 30.53 -2.79
N PRO A 10 -9.35 30.32 -4.11
CA PRO A 10 -10.65 29.87 -4.61
C PRO A 10 -11.02 28.45 -4.13
N MET A 11 -10.06 27.54 -3.98
CA MET A 11 -10.31 26.21 -3.41
C MET A 11 -10.77 26.31 -1.96
N LEU A 12 -10.12 27.16 -1.17
CA LEU A 12 -10.45 27.37 0.23
C LEU A 12 -11.87 27.96 0.40
N LEU A 13 -12.23 28.92 -0.46
CA LEU A 13 -13.59 29.48 -0.50
C LEU A 13 -14.65 28.43 -0.85
N LEU A 14 -14.39 27.56 -1.83
CA LEU A 14 -15.30 26.47 -2.19
C LEU A 14 -15.50 25.44 -1.07
N LEU A 15 -14.48 25.23 -0.25
CA LEU A 15 -14.52 24.29 0.87
C LEU A 15 -15.22 24.87 2.11
N LEU A 16 -15.11 26.18 2.32
CA LEU A 16 -15.77 26.90 3.42
C LEU A 16 -17.21 27.34 3.11
N ALA A 17 -17.57 27.48 1.83
CA ALA A 17 -18.93 27.85 1.39
C ALA A 17 -20.08 27.07 2.08
N PRO A 18 -20.04 25.73 2.22
CA PRO A 18 -21.11 25.01 2.90
C PRO A 18 -21.19 25.29 4.40
N LEU A 19 -20.09 25.66 5.07
CA LEU A 19 -20.11 26.05 6.48
C LEU A 19 -20.80 27.42 6.65
N VAL A 20 -20.51 28.36 5.75
CA VAL A 20 -21.18 29.66 5.72
C VAL A 20 -22.67 29.47 5.42
N ALA A 21 -23.02 28.59 4.47
CA ALA A 21 -24.40 28.29 4.12
C ALA A 21 -25.16 27.66 5.29
N ALA A 22 -24.57 26.69 5.99
CA ALA A 22 -25.17 26.10 7.19
C ALA A 22 -25.44 27.17 8.27
N GLY A 23 -24.52 28.12 8.45
CA GLY A 23 -24.71 29.27 9.34
C GLY A 23 -25.87 30.19 8.91
N LEU A 24 -25.98 30.48 7.61
CA LEU A 24 -27.10 31.26 7.05
C LEU A 24 -28.44 30.53 7.18
N SER A 25 -28.47 29.22 6.94
CA SER A 25 -29.63 28.36 7.13
C SER A 25 -30.08 28.35 8.59
N LEU A 26 -29.15 28.21 9.54
CA LEU A 26 -29.44 28.29 10.97
C LEU A 26 -29.97 29.68 11.35
N TRP A 27 -29.38 30.75 10.82
CA TRP A 27 -29.83 32.11 11.06
C TRP A 27 -31.26 32.34 10.52
N LEU A 28 -31.57 31.88 9.31
CA LEU A 28 -32.91 31.95 8.73
C LEU A 28 -33.95 31.19 9.56
N LEU A 29 -33.59 30.01 10.08
CA LEU A 29 -34.45 29.23 10.96
C LEU A 29 -34.75 29.99 12.27
N LEU A 30 -33.72 30.52 12.93
CA LEU A 30 -33.88 31.30 14.16
C LEU A 30 -34.67 32.59 13.92
N HIS A 31 -34.38 33.29 12.82
CA HIS A 31 -35.07 34.52 12.43
C HIS A 31 -36.55 34.25 12.12
N GLY A 32 -36.86 33.16 11.41
CA GLY A 32 -38.22 32.68 11.16
C GLY A 32 -38.96 32.33 12.45
N LEU A 33 -38.31 31.62 13.36
CA LEU A 33 -38.88 31.23 14.65
C LEU A 33 -39.19 32.46 15.51
N PHE A 34 -38.28 33.42 15.60
CA PHE A 34 -38.47 34.66 16.35
C PHE A 34 -39.58 35.52 15.74
N TRP A 35 -39.58 35.68 14.42
CA TRP A 35 -40.64 36.39 13.70
C TRP A 35 -42.01 35.75 13.96
N TRP A 36 -42.11 34.42 13.86
CA TRP A 36 -43.33 33.68 14.12
C TRP A 36 -43.80 33.84 15.58
N GLN A 37 -42.89 33.70 16.55
CA GLN A 37 -43.22 33.84 17.98
C GLN A 37 -43.78 35.23 18.30
N HIS A 38 -43.23 36.28 17.67
CA HIS A 38 -43.67 37.66 17.86
C HIS A 38 -45.03 37.95 17.19
N HIS A 39 -45.31 37.32 16.03
CA HIS A 39 -46.50 37.62 15.22
C HIS A 39 -47.59 36.55 15.30
N ARG A 40 -47.42 35.50 16.11
CA ARG A 40 -48.43 34.44 16.28
C ARG A 40 -49.78 34.96 16.80
N ARG A 41 -49.77 36.05 17.58
CA ARG A 41 -50.98 36.65 18.19
C ARG A 41 -51.58 37.79 17.37
N THR A 42 -50.90 38.25 16.32
CA THR A 42 -51.44 39.32 15.47
C THR A 42 -52.39 38.74 14.42
N PRO A 43 -53.52 39.41 14.12
CA PRO A 43 -54.44 38.98 13.07
C PRO A 43 -53.79 39.02 11.68
N ALA A 44 -54.18 38.12 10.78
CA ALA A 44 -53.52 37.90 9.50
C ALA A 44 -53.47 39.15 8.58
N SER A 45 -54.46 40.05 8.69
CA SER A 45 -54.55 41.29 7.92
C SER A 45 -53.51 42.36 8.29
N GLY A 46 -52.85 42.25 9.46
CA GLY A 46 -51.86 43.22 9.94
C GLY A 46 -50.44 42.66 10.08
N ARG A 47 -50.17 41.44 9.60
CA ARG A 47 -48.85 40.80 9.72
C ARG A 47 -47.89 41.37 8.66
N PRO A 48 -46.71 41.89 9.05
CA PRO A 48 -45.70 42.29 8.07
C PRO A 48 -45.19 41.06 7.32
N PRO A 49 -44.90 41.15 6.01
CA PRO A 49 -44.39 40.00 5.26
C PRO A 49 -43.00 39.59 5.76
N PHE A 50 -42.84 38.28 6.04
CA PHE A 50 -41.55 37.67 6.42
C PHE A 50 -40.57 37.64 5.23
N TRP A 51 -41.06 37.26 4.05
CA TRP A 51 -40.28 37.14 2.81
C TRP A 51 -40.04 38.50 2.16
N ARG A 52 -39.15 39.28 2.76
CA ARG A 52 -38.62 40.50 2.15
C ARG A 52 -37.44 40.15 1.24
N TRP A 53 -37.18 40.98 0.24
CA TRP A 53 -36.04 40.83 -0.68
C TRP A 53 -34.70 40.40 -0.02
N PRO A 54 -34.22 41.01 1.08
CA PRO A 54 -32.98 40.55 1.72
C PRO A 54 -33.07 39.12 2.28
N VAL A 55 -34.22 38.73 2.85
CA VAL A 55 -34.45 37.37 3.37
C VAL A 55 -34.47 36.37 2.23
N VAL A 56 -35.09 36.73 1.10
CA VAL A 56 -35.10 35.90 -0.11
C VAL A 56 -33.68 35.70 -0.66
N MET A 57 -32.86 36.76 -0.72
CA MET A 57 -31.46 36.66 -1.16
C MET A 57 -30.63 35.74 -0.26
N VAL A 58 -30.74 35.90 1.07
CA VAL A 58 -30.05 35.02 2.02
C VAL A 58 -30.53 33.58 1.89
N ALA A 59 -31.82 33.35 1.67
CA ALA A 59 -32.37 32.01 1.45
C ALA A 59 -31.84 31.36 0.17
N ILE A 60 -31.70 32.11 -0.93
CA ILE A 60 -31.11 31.61 -2.17
C ILE A 60 -29.65 31.24 -1.96
N LEU A 61 -28.87 32.09 -1.29
CA LEU A 61 -27.45 31.83 -1.00
C LEU A 61 -27.27 30.60 -0.09
N ALA A 62 -28.10 30.49 0.94
CA ALA A 62 -28.11 29.35 1.85
C ALA A 62 -28.42 28.05 1.08
N LEU A 63 -29.49 28.04 0.26
CA LEU A 63 -29.84 26.88 -0.57
C LEU A 63 -28.73 26.48 -1.54
N ALA A 64 -28.11 27.45 -2.22
CA ALA A 64 -27.03 27.17 -3.17
C ALA A 64 -25.81 26.55 -2.48
N GLY A 65 -25.42 27.08 -1.31
CA GLY A 65 -24.30 26.55 -0.55
C GLY A 65 -24.59 25.20 0.12
N ASP A 66 -25.82 24.96 0.58
CA ASP A 66 -26.24 23.67 1.12
C ASP A 66 -26.26 22.59 0.02
N LEU A 67 -26.73 22.94 -1.19
CA LEU A 67 -26.68 22.04 -2.35
C LEU A 67 -25.24 21.70 -2.73
N TRP A 68 -24.34 22.68 -2.72
CA TRP A 68 -22.92 22.45 -2.93
C TRP A 68 -22.30 21.57 -1.84
N GLY A 69 -22.68 21.79 -0.58
CA GLY A 69 -22.29 20.93 0.55
C GLY A 69 -22.71 19.48 0.36
N LEU A 70 -23.92 19.23 -0.13
CA LEU A 70 -24.40 17.89 -0.45
C LEU A 70 -23.58 17.22 -1.57
N VAL A 71 -23.22 17.98 -2.61
CA VAL A 71 -22.34 17.49 -3.69
C VAL A 71 -20.96 17.11 -3.15
N LEU A 72 -20.36 17.96 -2.31
CA LEU A 72 -19.08 17.70 -1.67
C LEU A 72 -19.14 16.46 -0.77
N ALA A 73 -20.16 16.35 0.09
CA ALA A 73 -20.36 15.19 0.96
C ALA A 73 -20.45 13.90 0.14
N ARG A 74 -21.24 13.90 -0.95
CA ARG A 74 -21.34 12.74 -1.84
C ARG A 74 -20.00 12.37 -2.46
N LYS A 75 -19.20 13.37 -2.87
CA LYS A 75 -17.86 13.13 -3.43
C LYS A 75 -16.88 12.59 -2.40
N LEU A 76 -16.94 13.07 -1.15
CA LEU A 76 -16.12 12.55 -0.06
C LEU A 76 -16.43 11.08 0.21
N VAL A 77 -17.71 10.70 0.28
CA VAL A 77 -18.12 9.29 0.43
C VAL A 77 -17.61 8.44 -0.72
N GLN A 78 -17.74 8.90 -1.97
CA GLN A 78 -17.21 8.19 -3.14
C GLN A 78 -15.69 7.98 -3.09
N ILE A 79 -14.95 8.97 -2.58
CA ILE A 79 -13.49 8.89 -2.43
C ILE A 79 -13.15 7.88 -1.33
N GLU A 80 -13.84 7.93 -0.20
CA GLU A 80 -13.63 7.00 0.91
C GLU A 80 -13.89 5.55 0.49
N GLU A 81 -15.00 5.28 -0.21
CA GLU A 81 -15.29 3.96 -0.80
C GLU A 81 -14.18 3.51 -1.77
N ALA A 82 -13.69 4.41 -2.61
CA ALA A 82 -12.61 4.09 -3.55
C ALA A 82 -11.27 3.80 -2.84
N VAL A 83 -10.96 4.55 -1.78
CA VAL A 83 -9.72 4.38 -0.98
C VAL A 83 -9.78 3.08 -0.19
N THR A 84 -10.90 2.81 0.49
CA THR A 84 -11.09 1.57 1.26
C THR A 84 -11.01 0.35 0.36
N LEU A 85 -11.62 0.41 -0.82
CA LEU A 85 -11.55 -0.68 -1.78
C LEU A 85 -10.12 -0.90 -2.33
N ARG A 86 -9.39 0.17 -2.64
CA ARG A 86 -7.98 0.06 -3.06
C ARG A 86 -7.10 -0.53 -1.96
N ALA A 87 -7.32 -0.10 -0.72
CA ALA A 87 -6.62 -0.64 0.44
C ALA A 87 -6.89 -2.15 0.60
N HIS A 88 -8.16 -2.57 0.47
CA HIS A 88 -8.54 -3.98 0.50
C HIS A 88 -7.84 -4.80 -0.58
N TYR A 89 -7.83 -4.32 -1.83
CA TYR A 89 -7.13 -5.03 -2.91
C TYR A 89 -5.62 -5.11 -2.69
N ARG A 90 -5.00 -4.03 -2.22
CA ARG A 90 -3.57 -4.02 -1.87
C ARG A 90 -3.29 -5.05 -0.78
N GLU A 91 -4.05 -5.07 0.31
CA GLU A 91 -3.88 -6.01 1.41
C GLU A 91 -4.07 -7.46 0.94
N SER A 92 -5.10 -7.73 0.13
CA SER A 92 -5.34 -9.07 -0.43
C SER A 92 -4.20 -9.58 -1.32
N ARG A 93 -3.41 -8.67 -1.92
CA ARG A 93 -2.25 -9.00 -2.77
C ARG A 93 -0.92 -8.98 -2.04
N GLN A 94 -0.86 -8.40 -0.85
CA GLN A 94 0.30 -8.50 0.02
C GLN A 94 0.44 -9.91 0.59
N ARG A 95 -0.68 -10.55 0.94
CA ARG A 95 -0.69 -11.91 1.48
C ARG A 95 -1.72 -12.79 0.79
N PHE A 96 -1.25 -13.73 -0.02
CA PHE A 96 -2.12 -14.64 -0.78
C PHE A 96 -1.50 -16.01 -0.97
N VAL A 97 -2.33 -16.98 -1.35
CA VAL A 97 -1.89 -18.32 -1.72
C VAL A 97 -1.84 -18.41 -3.25
N LEU A 98 -0.74 -18.93 -3.80
CA LEU A 98 -0.59 -19.09 -5.25
C LEU A 98 -1.70 -19.98 -5.83
N PRO A 99 -2.48 -19.50 -6.81
CA PRO A 99 -3.52 -20.29 -7.46
C PRO A 99 -2.96 -21.31 -8.46
N GLU A 100 -1.78 -21.04 -9.00
CA GLU A 100 -1.07 -21.84 -10.01
C GLU A 100 0.44 -21.75 -9.79
N ASP A 101 1.20 -22.60 -10.49
CA ASP A 101 2.65 -22.53 -10.47
C ASP A 101 3.11 -21.24 -11.14
N PHE A 102 3.98 -20.49 -10.46
CA PHE A 102 4.43 -19.18 -10.93
C PHE A 102 5.95 -19.15 -11.05
N ARG A 103 6.46 -18.76 -12.22
CA ARG A 103 7.90 -18.58 -12.43
C ARG A 103 8.32 -17.17 -12.03
N TYR A 104 9.26 -17.08 -11.09
CA TYR A 104 9.84 -15.82 -10.62
C TYR A 104 11.37 -15.88 -10.71
N GLY A 105 11.90 -15.16 -11.69
CA GLY A 105 13.30 -15.26 -12.10
C GLY A 105 13.63 -16.69 -12.52
N GLU A 106 14.60 -17.29 -11.85
CA GLU A 106 15.04 -18.67 -12.08
C GLU A 106 14.16 -19.72 -11.36
N GLN A 107 13.38 -19.32 -10.36
CA GLN A 107 12.69 -20.25 -9.47
C GLN A 107 11.22 -20.44 -9.88
N LEU A 108 10.77 -21.69 -9.87
CA LEU A 108 9.36 -22.02 -9.96
C LEU A 108 8.77 -22.13 -8.55
N PHE A 109 7.76 -21.31 -8.26
CA PHE A 109 7.00 -21.36 -7.02
C PHE A 109 5.76 -22.24 -7.24
N PRO A 110 5.59 -23.33 -6.49
CA PRO A 110 4.48 -24.23 -6.70
C PRO A 110 3.16 -23.61 -6.24
N LYS A 111 2.07 -24.04 -6.87
CA LYS A 111 0.70 -23.78 -6.44
C LYS A 111 0.52 -24.11 -4.96
N GLY A 112 -0.26 -23.29 -4.25
CA GLY A 112 -0.51 -23.47 -2.82
C GLY A 112 0.54 -22.80 -1.91
N THR A 113 1.60 -22.23 -2.47
CA THR A 113 2.58 -21.45 -1.70
C THR A 113 1.93 -20.20 -1.12
N LEU A 114 2.06 -20.00 0.19
CA LEU A 114 1.65 -18.77 0.86
C LEU A 114 2.71 -17.70 0.67
N ILE A 115 2.36 -16.59 0.03
CA ILE A 115 3.23 -15.47 -0.25
C ILE A 115 2.96 -14.34 0.73
N ASN A 116 4.04 -13.69 1.14
CA ASN A 116 4.03 -12.36 1.70
C ASN A 116 4.92 -11.46 0.83
N ARG A 117 4.37 -10.34 0.38
CA ARG A 117 5.08 -9.36 -0.46
C ARG A 117 4.69 -7.94 -0.07
N TYR A 118 5.62 -7.02 -0.31
CA TYR A 118 5.39 -5.59 -0.21
C TYR A 118 5.90 -4.89 -1.46
N ASP A 119 4.97 -4.26 -2.21
CA ASP A 119 5.28 -3.50 -3.41
C ASP A 119 4.77 -2.07 -3.26
N ALA A 120 5.70 -1.11 -3.20
CA ALA A 120 5.38 0.31 -3.10
C ALA A 120 4.65 0.86 -4.34
N PHE A 121 4.74 0.15 -5.48
CA PHE A 121 4.10 0.54 -6.73
C PHE A 121 2.71 -0.09 -6.92
N ASP A 122 2.20 -0.90 -5.97
CA ASP A 122 0.83 -1.41 -6.01
C ASP A 122 -0.15 -0.36 -5.46
N ASN A 123 -0.94 0.26 -6.35
CA ASN A 123 -1.93 1.28 -6.01
C ASN A 123 -3.32 0.72 -5.66
N GLY A 124 -3.49 -0.60 -5.53
CA GLY A 124 -4.80 -1.20 -5.24
C GLY A 124 -5.70 -1.30 -6.47
N GLU A 125 -5.12 -1.35 -7.67
CA GLU A 125 -5.85 -1.48 -8.94
C GLU A 125 -6.61 -2.82 -9.02
N ARG A 126 -7.82 -2.84 -9.58
CA ARG A 126 -8.68 -4.04 -9.60
C ARG A 126 -8.18 -5.15 -10.54
N GLN A 127 -7.62 -4.78 -11.69
CA GLN A 127 -7.27 -5.70 -12.78
C GLN A 127 -5.78 -6.06 -12.83
N ARG A 128 -4.98 -5.64 -11.84
CA ARG A 128 -3.55 -5.93 -11.84
C ARG A 128 -3.34 -7.42 -11.53
N PRO A 129 -2.57 -8.15 -12.36
CA PRO A 129 -2.30 -9.56 -12.13
C PRO A 129 -1.55 -9.78 -10.82
N LEU A 130 -1.76 -10.95 -10.21
CA LEU A 130 -0.93 -11.42 -9.10
C LEU A 130 0.50 -11.61 -9.59
N GLY A 131 1.44 -11.18 -8.78
CA GLY A 131 2.86 -11.26 -9.08
C GLY A 131 3.67 -11.39 -7.80
N LEU A 132 4.98 -11.60 -7.93
CA LEU A 132 5.88 -11.80 -6.79
C LEU A 132 6.85 -10.63 -6.60
N ARG A 133 6.69 -9.53 -7.34
CA ARG A 133 7.46 -8.31 -7.12
C ARG A 133 7.41 -7.84 -5.67
N GLY A 134 8.57 -7.60 -5.06
CA GLY A 134 8.65 -7.22 -3.65
C GLY A 134 8.38 -8.38 -2.69
N LEU A 135 8.61 -9.62 -3.13
CA LEU A 135 8.60 -10.83 -2.31
C LEU A 135 9.42 -10.61 -1.03
N SER A 136 8.78 -10.77 0.13
CA SER A 136 9.42 -10.64 1.43
C SER A 136 9.53 -11.97 2.16
N ALA A 137 8.53 -12.83 2.01
CA ALA A 137 8.55 -14.19 2.52
C ALA A 137 7.65 -15.11 1.68
N ALA A 138 7.95 -16.40 1.67
CA ALA A 138 7.06 -17.42 1.13
C ALA A 138 7.11 -18.67 2.00
N ARG A 139 5.98 -19.36 2.14
CA ARG A 139 5.89 -20.69 2.76
C ARG A 139 5.33 -21.66 1.74
N PHE A 140 6.16 -22.62 1.34
CA PHE A 140 5.86 -23.52 0.25
C PHE A 140 4.88 -24.61 0.69
N ALA A 141 3.97 -25.00 -0.20
CA ALA A 141 3.08 -26.14 0.04
C ALA A 141 3.83 -27.48 0.02
N GLN A 142 4.95 -27.53 -0.69
CA GLN A 142 5.85 -28.68 -0.79
C GLN A 142 7.30 -28.19 -0.76
N PRO A 143 8.27 -29.00 -0.28
CA PRO A 143 9.67 -28.62 -0.27
C PRO A 143 10.19 -28.22 -1.66
N VAL A 144 10.88 -27.08 -1.75
CA VAL A 144 11.43 -26.55 -3.00
C VAL A 144 12.96 -26.45 -2.88
N PRO A 145 13.73 -26.85 -3.90
CA PRO A 145 15.18 -26.63 -3.91
C PRO A 145 15.48 -25.15 -4.19
N ILE A 146 16.22 -24.49 -3.29
CA ILE A 146 16.66 -23.10 -3.39
C ILE A 146 18.12 -23.04 -2.93
N ALA A 147 19.01 -22.50 -3.77
CA ALA A 147 20.45 -22.41 -3.47
C ALA A 147 21.07 -23.74 -3.00
N GLY A 148 20.64 -24.87 -3.59
CA GLY A 148 21.12 -26.21 -3.22
C GLY A 148 20.50 -26.82 -1.96
N ALA A 149 19.70 -26.06 -1.19
CA ALA A 149 18.99 -26.53 0.00
C ALA A 149 17.51 -26.84 -0.31
N TRP A 150 16.94 -27.86 0.34
CA TRP A 150 15.50 -28.08 0.36
C TRP A 150 14.85 -27.21 1.42
N VAL A 151 13.93 -26.35 0.99
CA VAL A 151 13.40 -25.26 1.79
C VAL A 151 11.87 -25.35 1.92
N SER A 152 11.36 -25.12 3.12
CA SER A 152 9.92 -25.08 3.45
C SER A 152 9.39 -23.66 3.49
N ALA A 153 10.23 -22.69 3.85
CA ALA A 153 9.90 -21.27 3.81
C ALA A 153 11.12 -20.39 3.51
N ILE A 154 10.90 -19.25 2.85
CA ILE A 154 11.89 -18.17 2.70
C ILE A 154 11.40 -16.94 3.47
N GLY A 155 12.34 -16.19 4.00
CA GLY A 155 12.14 -14.87 4.57
C GLY A 155 13.10 -13.85 3.97
N ASN A 156 13.31 -12.74 4.68
CA ASN A 156 14.29 -11.74 4.28
C ASN A 156 15.71 -12.26 4.55
N GLN A 157 16.42 -12.69 3.49
CA GLN A 157 17.77 -13.27 3.54
C GLN A 157 17.91 -14.55 4.38
N THR A 158 16.80 -15.22 4.67
CA THR A 158 16.78 -16.46 5.46
C THR A 158 15.92 -17.53 4.80
N VAL A 159 16.25 -18.79 5.06
CA VAL A 159 15.48 -19.95 4.62
C VAL A 159 15.28 -20.94 5.75
N GLU A 160 14.10 -21.52 5.83
CA GLU A 160 13.74 -22.59 6.74
C GLU A 160 13.91 -23.92 6.01
N LEU A 161 14.71 -24.83 6.56
CA LEU A 161 15.02 -26.10 5.91
C LEU A 161 13.84 -27.08 6.03
N ALA A 162 13.49 -27.72 4.91
CA ALA A 162 12.35 -28.64 4.86
C ALA A 162 12.65 -30.06 5.34
N ARG A 163 13.92 -30.41 5.52
CA ARG A 163 14.35 -31.75 5.93
C ARG A 163 15.79 -31.73 6.43
N ASP A 164 16.16 -32.79 7.14
CA ASP A 164 17.54 -33.08 7.47
C ASP A 164 18.38 -33.18 6.19
N GLN A 165 19.41 -32.35 6.10
CA GLN A 165 20.27 -32.30 4.91
C GLN A 165 21.66 -31.78 5.23
N ARG A 166 22.59 -32.10 4.33
CA ARG A 166 23.95 -31.60 4.39
C ARG A 166 24.09 -30.43 3.43
N LEU A 167 24.48 -29.27 3.94
CA LEU A 167 24.72 -28.06 3.14
C LEU A 167 26.22 -27.84 3.00
N GLY A 168 26.69 -27.55 1.79
CA GLY A 168 28.10 -27.27 1.51
C GLY A 168 28.31 -26.83 0.06
N PRO A 169 29.50 -26.27 -0.27
CA PRO A 169 30.68 -26.12 0.58
C PRO A 169 30.53 -25.01 1.64
N VAL A 170 31.15 -25.19 2.81
CA VAL A 170 31.18 -24.16 3.86
C VAL A 170 32.31 -23.18 3.55
N PHE A 171 32.04 -21.89 3.67
CA PHE A 171 33.04 -20.85 3.48
C PHE A 171 33.53 -20.32 4.83
N HIS A 172 34.82 -20.01 4.90
CA HIS A 172 35.42 -19.25 5.99
C HIS A 172 36.15 -18.04 5.40
N PHE A 173 36.17 -16.94 6.15
CA PHE A 173 36.87 -15.74 5.73
C PHE A 173 38.37 -15.91 5.99
N ASP A 174 39.18 -15.85 4.93
CA ASP A 174 40.63 -15.83 5.01
C ASP A 174 41.16 -14.41 4.71
N PRO A 175 41.69 -13.69 5.72
CA PRO A 175 42.20 -12.34 5.54
C PRO A 175 43.44 -12.26 4.62
N ASN A 176 44.09 -13.38 4.32
CA ASN A 176 45.29 -13.45 3.49
C ASN A 176 45.02 -13.93 2.06
N ALA A 177 43.79 -14.33 1.72
CA ALA A 177 43.45 -14.91 0.43
C ALA A 177 43.58 -13.90 -0.72
N GLU A 178 43.29 -12.62 -0.47
CA GLU A 178 43.42 -11.54 -1.46
C GLU A 178 44.11 -10.33 -0.84
N GLN A 179 45.08 -9.74 -1.57
CA GLN A 179 45.93 -8.67 -1.07
C GLN A 179 45.10 -7.42 -0.70
N GLY A 180 44.89 -7.22 0.60
CA GLY A 180 44.34 -5.99 1.17
C GLY A 180 42.89 -6.05 1.63
N TYR A 181 42.12 -7.08 1.28
CA TYR A 181 40.70 -7.19 1.64
C TYR A 181 40.26 -8.55 2.21
N GLY A 182 41.02 -9.63 2.01
CA GLY A 182 40.59 -10.99 2.39
C GLY A 182 39.44 -11.51 1.52
N ASP A 183 39.23 -12.82 1.51
CA ASP A 183 38.19 -13.47 0.69
C ASP A 183 37.50 -14.62 1.43
N TRP A 184 36.29 -15.00 1.01
CA TRP A 184 35.57 -16.16 1.49
C TRP A 184 36.04 -17.42 0.76
N VAL A 185 36.86 -18.22 1.42
CA VAL A 185 37.45 -19.44 0.85
C VAL A 185 36.75 -20.68 1.41
N ILE A 186 36.61 -21.72 0.59
CA ILE A 186 36.08 -23.02 1.02
C ILE A 186 36.89 -23.54 2.22
N ASP A 187 36.22 -23.88 3.31
CA ASP A 187 36.85 -24.48 4.50
C ASP A 187 37.23 -25.94 4.21
N PRO A 188 38.54 -26.27 4.09
CA PRO A 188 38.96 -27.63 3.81
C PRO A 188 38.71 -28.59 5.00
N LYS A 189 38.48 -28.06 6.21
CA LYS A 189 38.23 -28.85 7.42
C LYS A 189 36.75 -29.18 7.61
N ARG A 190 35.85 -28.37 7.03
CA ARG A 190 34.39 -28.54 7.14
C ARG A 190 33.76 -28.59 5.75
N PRO A 191 33.71 -29.78 5.12
CA PRO A 191 33.15 -29.90 3.77
C PRO A 191 31.64 -29.63 3.72
N TYR A 192 30.93 -29.82 4.84
CA TYR A 192 29.49 -29.61 4.94
C TYR A 192 29.06 -29.30 6.38
N LEU A 193 27.89 -28.67 6.51
CA LEU A 193 27.12 -28.54 7.74
C LEU A 193 25.99 -29.58 7.75
N GLU A 194 25.81 -30.29 8.86
CA GLU A 194 24.61 -31.10 9.07
C GLU A 194 23.53 -30.21 9.66
N CYS A 195 22.46 -30.01 8.90
CA CYS A 195 21.33 -29.20 9.32
C CYS A 195 20.09 -30.07 9.45
N ARG A 196 19.23 -29.74 10.42
CA ARG A 196 17.99 -30.44 10.69
C ARG A 196 16.81 -29.78 10.01
N GLU A 197 15.73 -30.55 9.86
CA GLU A 197 14.43 -30.00 9.50
C GLU A 197 14.03 -28.88 10.48
N GLY A 198 13.55 -27.76 9.92
CA GLY A 198 13.14 -26.58 10.69
C GLY A 198 14.27 -25.64 11.09
N ASP A 199 15.54 -26.00 10.84
CA ASP A 199 16.66 -25.06 11.05
C ASP A 199 16.53 -23.86 10.12
N ILE A 200 16.94 -22.68 10.60
CA ILE A 200 16.96 -21.44 9.82
C ILE A 200 18.40 -21.18 9.36
N ALA A 201 18.62 -21.18 8.04
CA ALA A 201 19.88 -20.78 7.44
C ALA A 201 19.79 -19.35 6.91
N SER A 202 20.86 -18.58 7.09
CA SER A 202 21.03 -17.27 6.46
C SER A 202 21.66 -17.48 5.10
N LEU A 203 21.18 -16.76 4.08
CA LEU A 203 21.74 -16.81 2.73
C LEU A 203 22.48 -15.52 2.42
N HIS A 204 23.67 -15.64 1.83
CA HIS A 204 24.34 -14.50 1.27
C HIS A 204 23.79 -14.21 -0.12
N VAL A 205 22.91 -13.21 -0.21
CA VAL A 205 22.37 -12.73 -1.49
C VAL A 205 23.33 -11.67 -2.03
N PRO A 206 23.96 -11.89 -3.21
CA PRO A 206 24.89 -10.93 -3.78
C PRO A 206 24.18 -9.61 -4.09
N LEU A 207 24.93 -8.50 -4.06
CA LEU A 207 24.42 -7.22 -4.53
C LEU A 207 24.09 -7.35 -6.03
N ILE A 208 22.83 -7.08 -6.39
CA ILE A 208 22.38 -7.07 -7.78
C ILE A 208 22.50 -5.63 -8.29
N ASP A 209 23.17 -5.42 -9.43
CA ASP A 209 23.32 -4.09 -10.03
C ASP A 209 21.97 -3.50 -10.44
N TYR A 210 21.53 -2.44 -9.77
CA TYR A 210 20.24 -1.78 -10.04
C TYR A 210 20.35 -0.82 -11.22
N ASP A 211 19.40 -0.90 -12.15
CA ASP A 211 19.15 0.23 -13.06
C ASP A 211 18.17 1.17 -12.39
N ILE A 212 18.73 2.08 -11.59
CA ILE A 212 17.94 3.05 -10.82
C ILE A 212 17.07 3.90 -11.75
N GLN A 213 17.53 4.22 -12.98
CA GLN A 213 16.75 5.06 -13.89
C GLN A 213 15.54 4.32 -14.46
N ALA A 214 15.70 3.05 -14.84
CA ALA A 214 14.60 2.25 -15.35
C ALA A 214 13.57 1.89 -14.26
N GLU A 215 14.03 1.63 -13.03
CA GLU A 215 13.18 1.05 -11.98
C GLU A 215 12.52 2.09 -11.06
N PHE A 216 12.98 3.35 -11.05
CA PHE A 216 12.42 4.37 -10.18
C PHE A 216 10.93 4.65 -10.44
N LEU A 217 10.48 4.53 -11.70
CA LEU A 217 9.11 4.85 -12.09
C LEU A 217 8.21 3.62 -12.28
N VAL A 218 8.79 2.46 -12.55
CA VAL A 218 8.06 1.24 -12.96
C VAL A 218 8.17 0.11 -11.92
N GLY A 219 9.17 0.18 -11.04
CA GLY A 219 9.53 -0.86 -10.07
C GLY A 219 10.30 -2.03 -10.68
N ALA A 220 10.80 -2.92 -9.83
CA ALA A 220 11.57 -4.10 -10.24
C ALA A 220 10.77 -5.02 -11.20
N PRO A 221 11.42 -5.72 -12.13
CA PRO A 221 10.75 -6.67 -13.02
C PRO A 221 10.10 -7.82 -12.21
N ASP A 222 9.02 -8.38 -12.75
CA ASP A 222 8.27 -9.50 -12.16
C ASP A 222 8.27 -10.71 -13.12
N GLY A 223 7.82 -11.86 -12.64
CA GLY A 223 7.75 -13.08 -13.43
C GLY A 223 9.13 -13.60 -13.85
N PRO A 224 9.30 -14.15 -15.07
CA PRO A 224 10.59 -14.71 -15.53
C PRO A 224 11.74 -13.70 -15.60
N GLU A 225 11.42 -12.41 -15.75
CA GLU A 225 12.42 -11.33 -15.81
C GLU A 225 12.83 -10.84 -14.42
N ALA A 226 12.19 -11.35 -13.36
CA ALA A 226 12.54 -10.96 -12.01
C ALA A 226 14.00 -11.32 -11.69
N ARG A 227 14.64 -10.45 -10.92
CA ARG A 227 16.04 -10.59 -10.50
C ARG A 227 16.17 -11.56 -9.32
N TYR A 228 15.48 -12.69 -9.40
CA TYR A 228 15.47 -13.73 -8.39
C TYR A 228 16.29 -14.91 -8.90
N ARG A 229 17.56 -15.00 -8.45
CA ARG A 229 18.53 -15.98 -8.93
C ARG A 229 19.19 -16.73 -7.77
N PRO A 230 18.50 -17.70 -7.16
CA PRO A 230 19.06 -18.47 -6.05
C PRO A 230 20.33 -19.25 -6.39
N SER A 231 20.57 -19.51 -7.67
CA SER A 231 21.82 -20.13 -8.13
C SER A 231 23.07 -19.29 -7.83
N GLN A 232 22.91 -17.98 -7.64
CA GLN A 232 23.98 -17.03 -7.33
C GLN A 232 24.13 -16.79 -5.83
N TRP A 233 23.25 -17.34 -5.00
CA TRP A 233 23.26 -17.13 -3.57
C TRP A 233 24.29 -18.07 -2.94
N GLY A 234 25.24 -17.50 -2.20
CA GLY A 234 26.17 -18.29 -1.39
C GLY A 234 25.45 -18.78 -0.15
N SER A 235 25.62 -20.06 0.18
CA SER A 235 25.21 -20.66 1.46
C SER A 235 26.40 -20.79 2.40
#